data_AF-A0A7Y2MSU5-F1
#
_entry.id   AF-A0A7Y2MSU5-F1
#
_cell.length_a   1.000
_cell.length_b   1.000
_cell.length_c   1.000
_cell.angle_alpha   90.00
_cell.angle_beta   90.00
_cell.angle_gamma   90.00
#
_symmetry.space_group_name_H-M   'P 1'
#
loop_
_entity.id
_entity.type
_entity.pdbx_description
1 polymer ?
#
loop_
_entity_poly.entity_id
_entity_poly.type
_entity_poly.pdbx_seq_one_letter_code
_entity_poly.pdbx_strand_id
1 'polypeptide(L)'
;MKSWKLIYVGLFIFFISCDKVSDKIIYEFGEGITAEWFQDSGVLDFSGGSEKIYLIHKYRNEIDTLNHKEYEYFEFKVPGKHHFQLFDGNKTIGKEVIFNRRIHSGIGHICSYNTPDAPYKKVNALNDGIVGYTEFIGPEWVGWKNEDAVVEYDFLGDMNINYVTVSYRDEIDKDIYPPQYILVEGSVDGINFFPKQRKNIDPPGFPLTADQIPIKATYQKIRVTIKNYSTSGDIDSWLLIDEVAISEY
;
A
#
# COMPACT_ATOMS: atom_id res chain seq x y z
N MET A 1 26.24 -20.96 -18.13
CA MET A 1 26.28 -21.25 -16.68
C MET A 1 25.10 -20.51 -16.09
N LYS A 2 24.06 -21.23 -15.61
CA LYS A 2 22.85 -20.58 -15.06
C LYS A 2 23.20 -19.86 -13.77
N SER A 3 23.02 -18.54 -13.75
CA SER A 3 23.14 -17.74 -12.53
C SER A 3 21.75 -17.45 -12.00
N TRP A 4 21.54 -17.72 -10.71
CA TRP A 4 20.32 -17.38 -10.01
C TRP A 4 20.50 -16.02 -9.36
N LYS A 5 19.56 -15.11 -9.60
CA LYS A 5 19.50 -13.80 -8.95
C LYS A 5 18.31 -13.74 -8.01
N LEU A 6 18.48 -13.05 -6.89
CA LEU A 6 17.48 -12.85 -5.87
C LEU A 6 16.88 -11.46 -6.06
N ILE A 7 15.56 -11.34 -6.15
CA ILE A 7 14.88 -10.05 -6.38
C ILE A 7 13.96 -9.76 -5.21
N TYR A 8 13.94 -8.49 -4.78
CA TYR A 8 13.04 -8.01 -3.73
C TYR A 8 12.05 -7.00 -4.33
N VAL A 9 10.76 -7.27 -4.15
CA VAL A 9 9.70 -6.32 -4.46
C VAL A 9 8.90 -6.13 -3.18
N GLY A 10 9.27 -5.10 -2.40
CA GLY A 10 8.71 -4.91 -1.06
C GLY A 10 8.95 -6.12 -0.14
N LEU A 11 7.90 -6.58 0.55
CA LEU A 11 7.95 -7.65 1.56
C LEU A 11 8.15 -9.08 1.00
N PHE A 12 8.35 -9.25 -0.31
CA PHE A 12 8.40 -10.56 -0.97
C PHE A 12 9.75 -10.85 -1.64
N ILE A 13 10.20 -12.10 -1.52
CA ILE A 13 11.45 -12.63 -2.10
C ILE A 13 11.13 -13.45 -3.35
N PHE A 14 11.77 -13.11 -4.48
CA PHE A 14 11.67 -13.87 -5.73
C PHE A 14 13.04 -14.41 -6.17
N PHE A 15 13.05 -15.56 -6.84
CA PHE A 15 14.23 -16.13 -7.48
C PHE A 15 14.04 -16.07 -9.00
N ILE A 16 14.95 -15.41 -9.72
CA ILE A 16 14.94 -15.41 -11.19
C ILE A 16 16.21 -16.10 -11.70
N SER A 17 16.02 -17.03 -12.65
CA SER A 17 17.12 -17.62 -13.41
C SER A 17 17.29 -16.83 -14.70
N CYS A 18 18.50 -16.33 -14.97
CA CYS A 18 18.81 -15.69 -16.24
C CYS A 18 19.80 -16.58 -17.01
N ASP A 19 19.46 -16.94 -18.25
CA ASP A 19 20.40 -17.55 -19.19
C ASP A 19 21.00 -16.45 -20.08
N LYS A 20 22.32 -16.32 -20.00
CA LYS A 20 23.11 -15.30 -20.68
C LYS A 20 23.34 -15.73 -22.14
N VAL A 21 22.35 -15.51 -23.01
CA VAL A 21 22.46 -15.90 -24.44
C VAL A 21 22.42 -14.71 -25.41
N SER A 22 22.10 -13.50 -24.97
CA SER A 22 22.33 -12.25 -25.72
C SER A 22 22.23 -11.05 -24.79
N ASP A 23 22.67 -9.86 -25.20
CA ASP A 23 22.55 -8.58 -24.47
C ASP A 23 21.07 -8.10 -24.32
N LYS A 24 20.12 -9.04 -24.33
CA LYS A 24 18.68 -8.83 -24.22
C LYS A 24 18.13 -9.78 -23.18
N ILE A 25 17.41 -9.22 -22.20
CA ILE A 25 16.53 -9.96 -21.31
C ILE A 25 15.12 -9.72 -21.84
N ILE A 26 14.46 -10.79 -22.29
CA ILE A 26 13.08 -10.73 -22.78
C ILE A 26 12.19 -11.27 -21.68
N TYR A 27 11.21 -10.48 -21.27
CA TYR A 27 10.16 -10.89 -20.36
C TYR A 27 8.87 -11.07 -21.16
N GLU A 28 8.31 -12.28 -21.17
CA GLU A 28 6.98 -12.54 -21.70
C GLU A 28 5.96 -12.46 -20.58
N PHE A 29 5.03 -11.50 -20.68
CA PHE A 29 3.86 -11.44 -19.82
C PHE A 29 2.67 -11.96 -20.65
N GLY A 30 1.81 -12.77 -20.02
CA GLY A 30 0.65 -13.35 -20.70
C GLY A 30 -0.21 -12.29 -21.41
N GLU A 31 -0.90 -12.71 -22.48
CA GLU A 31 -1.71 -11.85 -23.38
C GLU A 31 -0.94 -10.96 -24.37
N GLY A 32 0.19 -11.43 -24.90
CA GLY A 32 0.85 -10.76 -26.04
C GLY A 32 1.54 -9.45 -25.70
N ILE A 33 1.80 -9.22 -24.42
CA ILE A 33 2.59 -8.09 -23.93
C ILE A 33 4.05 -8.52 -23.90
N THR A 34 4.85 -7.97 -24.79
CA THR A 34 6.31 -8.12 -24.80
C THR A 34 6.93 -6.90 -24.12
N ALA A 35 7.86 -7.13 -23.19
CA ALA A 35 8.69 -6.07 -22.65
C ALA A 35 10.14 -6.21 -23.15
N GLU A 36 10.69 -5.12 -23.68
CA GLU A 36 12.10 -5.05 -24.08
C GLU A 36 12.90 -4.29 -23.02
N TRP A 37 13.97 -4.92 -22.52
CA TRP A 37 14.92 -4.28 -21.61
C TRP A 37 16.02 -3.57 -22.38
N PHE A 38 16.18 -2.27 -22.13
CA PHE A 38 17.24 -1.46 -22.71
C PHE A 38 18.35 -1.22 -21.67
N GLN A 39 19.43 -2.00 -21.79
CA GLN A 39 20.58 -2.00 -20.88
C GLN A 39 21.19 -0.61 -20.63
N ASP A 40 21.19 0.26 -21.63
CA ASP A 40 21.78 1.60 -21.55
C ASP A 40 20.90 2.63 -20.81
N SER A 41 19.61 2.31 -20.59
CA SER A 41 18.64 3.23 -19.98
C SER A 41 18.05 2.73 -18.66
N GLY A 42 18.14 1.42 -18.38
CA GLY A 42 17.47 0.81 -17.24
C GLY A 42 15.95 0.85 -17.33
N VAL A 43 15.38 1.03 -18.53
CA VAL A 43 13.95 1.11 -18.80
C VAL A 43 13.48 -0.21 -19.42
N LEU A 44 12.38 -0.77 -18.89
CA LEU A 44 11.53 -1.72 -19.63
C LEU A 44 10.46 -0.92 -20.37
N ASP A 45 10.39 -1.09 -21.69
CA ASP A 45 9.29 -0.57 -22.51
C ASP A 45 8.31 -1.70 -22.83
N PHE A 46 7.01 -1.44 -22.70
CA PHE A 46 5.95 -2.40 -22.98
C PHE A 46 5.24 -1.99 -24.26
N SER A 47 5.24 -2.86 -25.27
CA SER A 47 4.45 -2.69 -26.49
C SER A 47 3.24 -3.62 -26.47
N GLY A 48 2.02 -3.07 -26.58
CA GLY A 48 0.81 -3.86 -26.84
C GLY A 48 -0.42 -3.56 -25.98
N GLY A 49 -0.30 -2.80 -24.89
CA GLY A 49 -1.42 -2.37 -24.04
C GLY A 49 -1.75 -0.88 -24.18
N SER A 50 -2.98 -0.46 -23.85
CA SER A 50 -3.40 0.95 -23.83
C SER A 50 -2.76 1.77 -22.70
N GLU A 51 -2.00 1.14 -21.81
CA GLU A 51 -1.32 1.78 -20.69
C GLU A 51 0.18 1.49 -20.76
N LYS A 52 1.00 2.53 -20.62
CA LYS A 52 2.46 2.41 -20.52
C LYS A 52 2.84 2.14 -19.06
N ILE A 53 3.45 0.99 -18.78
CA ILE A 53 4.03 0.68 -17.47
C ILE A 53 5.51 1.07 -17.54
N TYR A 54 5.97 1.92 -16.61
CA TYR A 54 7.39 2.27 -16.50
C TYR A 54 7.97 1.51 -15.31
N LEU A 55 8.88 0.56 -15.57
CA LEU A 55 9.71 -0.04 -14.51
C LEU A 55 11.02 0.74 -14.47
N ILE A 56 11.28 1.42 -13.34
CA ILE A 56 12.52 2.16 -13.12
C ILE A 56 13.47 1.26 -12.31
N HIS A 57 14.58 0.87 -12.94
CA HIS A 57 15.62 0.09 -12.31
C HIS A 57 16.52 1.03 -11.49
N LYS A 58 16.54 0.89 -10.16
CA LYS A 58 17.45 1.67 -9.29
C LYS A 58 18.44 0.75 -8.60
N TYR A 59 19.71 0.81 -9.02
CA TYR A 59 20.80 0.17 -8.28
C TYR A 59 21.02 0.92 -6.97
N ARG A 60 20.83 0.25 -5.83
CA ARG A 60 21.30 0.72 -4.53
C ARG A 60 22.43 -0.19 -4.07
N ASN A 61 23.66 0.30 -4.16
CA ASN A 61 24.83 -0.40 -3.64
C ASN A 61 24.87 -0.27 -2.11
N GLU A 62 24.15 -1.12 -1.40
CA GLU A 62 24.43 -1.36 0.03
C GLU A 62 25.30 -2.61 0.13
N ILE A 63 26.59 -2.37 0.37
CA ILE A 63 27.61 -3.41 0.52
C ILE A 63 27.49 -3.98 1.93
N ASP A 64 26.75 -5.08 2.09
CA ASP A 64 26.80 -5.89 3.30
C ASP A 64 27.84 -7.00 3.10
N THR A 65 28.97 -6.90 3.80
CA THR A 65 30.25 -7.55 3.47
C THR A 65 30.32 -9.07 3.68
N LEU A 66 29.21 -9.82 3.70
CA LEU A 66 29.26 -11.26 3.99
C LEU A 66 28.47 -12.20 3.08
N ASN A 67 27.65 -11.73 2.13
CA ASN A 67 27.10 -12.56 1.05
C ASN A 67 26.59 -11.66 -0.07
N HIS A 68 27.26 -11.64 -1.22
CA HIS A 68 26.82 -10.89 -2.40
C HIS A 68 25.47 -11.42 -2.91
N LYS A 69 24.38 -10.85 -2.42
CA LYS A 69 23.05 -10.93 -3.01
C LYS A 69 22.79 -9.60 -3.68
N GLU A 70 22.89 -9.56 -4.99
CA GLU A 70 22.34 -8.45 -5.77
C GLU A 70 20.82 -8.51 -5.64
N TYR A 71 20.20 -7.39 -5.27
CA TYR A 71 18.76 -7.24 -5.23
C TYR A 71 18.34 -6.28 -6.33
N GLU A 72 17.44 -6.73 -7.20
CA GLU A 72 16.75 -5.83 -8.13
C GLU A 72 15.43 -5.40 -7.48
N TYR A 73 15.11 -4.11 -7.60
CA TYR A 73 13.87 -3.52 -7.10
C TYR A 73 13.04 -3.03 -8.27
N PHE A 74 11.75 -3.31 -8.23
CA PHE A 74 10.78 -2.80 -9.20
C PHE A 74 9.93 -1.71 -8.54
N GLU A 75 9.98 -0.49 -9.09
CA GLU A 75 9.08 0.59 -8.70
C GLU A 75 7.84 0.54 -9.59
N PHE A 76 6.68 0.37 -8.98
CA PHE A 76 5.40 0.55 -9.66
C PHE A 76 5.00 2.03 -9.51
N LYS A 77 4.43 2.64 -10.55
CA LYS A 77 3.84 3.99 -10.48
C LYS A 77 2.38 4.05 -10.94
N VAL A 78 1.84 2.90 -11.35
CA VAL A 78 0.49 2.80 -11.88
C VAL A 78 -0.43 2.25 -10.78
N PRO A 79 -1.54 2.92 -10.45
CA PRO A 79 -2.55 2.35 -9.56
C PRO A 79 -3.25 1.18 -10.25
N GLY A 80 -3.77 0.24 -9.47
CA GLY A 80 -4.53 -0.90 -10.01
C GLY A 80 -4.14 -2.23 -9.42
N LYS A 81 -4.74 -3.29 -9.97
CA LYS A 81 -4.48 -4.67 -9.57
C LYS A 81 -3.30 -5.21 -10.36
N HIS A 82 -2.26 -5.65 -9.65
CA HIS A 82 -1.04 -6.18 -10.23
C HIS A 82 -0.94 -7.67 -9.94
N HIS A 83 -0.61 -8.45 -10.98
CA HIS A 83 -0.51 -9.91 -10.93
C HIS A 83 0.92 -10.34 -11.18
N PHE A 84 1.45 -11.21 -10.31
CA PHE A 84 2.81 -11.73 -10.40
C PHE A 84 2.77 -13.24 -10.39
N GLN A 85 3.34 -13.83 -11.43
CA GLN A 85 3.45 -15.26 -11.55
C GLN A 85 4.90 -15.61 -11.93
N LEU A 86 5.47 -16.55 -11.19
CA LEU A 86 6.81 -17.04 -11.46
C LEU A 86 6.76 -18.19 -12.48
N PHE A 87 7.72 -18.21 -13.41
CA PHE A 87 7.85 -19.20 -14.48
C PHE A 87 9.28 -19.76 -14.56
N ASP A 88 9.40 -21.03 -14.95
CA ASP A 88 10.64 -21.71 -15.34
C ASP A 88 10.46 -22.22 -16.77
N GLY A 89 11.00 -21.47 -17.75
CA GLY A 89 10.61 -21.58 -19.14
C GLY A 89 9.10 -21.32 -19.31
N ASN A 90 8.39 -22.24 -19.94
CA ASN A 90 6.94 -22.10 -20.18
C ASN A 90 6.10 -22.69 -19.03
N LYS A 91 6.71 -23.13 -17.94
CA LYS A 91 6.01 -23.74 -16.81
C LYS A 91 5.88 -22.76 -15.67
N THR A 92 4.65 -22.53 -15.25
CA THR A 92 4.34 -21.81 -14.02
C THR A 92 4.90 -22.56 -12.80
N ILE A 93 5.70 -21.87 -11.99
CA ILE A 93 6.26 -22.39 -10.74
C ILE A 93 5.89 -21.45 -9.61
N GLY A 94 5.18 -21.93 -8.59
CA GLY A 94 4.72 -21.11 -7.47
C GLY A 94 3.32 -20.52 -7.64
N LYS A 95 2.80 -19.94 -6.55
CA LYS A 95 1.46 -19.34 -6.51
C LYS A 95 1.51 -17.93 -7.10
N GLU A 96 0.47 -17.55 -7.83
CA GLU A 96 0.24 -16.16 -8.20
C GLU A 96 0.18 -15.27 -6.96
N VAL A 97 0.90 -14.15 -7.01
CA VAL A 97 0.80 -13.08 -6.02
C VAL A 97 0.06 -11.94 -6.68
N ILE A 98 -1.01 -11.47 -6.05
CA ILE A 98 -1.79 -10.36 -6.53
C ILE A 98 -1.70 -9.26 -5.48
N PHE A 99 -1.41 -8.02 -5.86
CA PHE A 99 -1.58 -6.85 -4.97
C PHE A 99 -2.35 -5.71 -5.66
N ASN A 100 -3.20 -5.03 -4.89
CA ASN A 100 -3.89 -3.84 -5.34
C ASN A 100 -3.12 -2.64 -4.86
N ARG A 101 -2.75 -1.76 -5.79
CA ARG A 101 -2.00 -0.54 -5.47
C ARG A 101 -2.87 0.69 -5.64
N ARG A 102 -2.92 1.54 -4.63
CA ARG A 102 -3.42 2.91 -4.71
C ARG A 102 -2.21 3.84 -4.69
N ILE A 103 -2.18 4.79 -5.63
CA ILE A 103 -1.22 5.90 -5.57
C ILE A 103 -1.91 7.06 -4.88
N HIS A 104 -1.27 7.60 -3.85
CA HIS A 104 -1.74 8.78 -3.15
C HIS A 104 -0.54 9.55 -2.58
N SER A 105 -0.74 10.82 -2.27
CA SER A 105 0.32 11.73 -1.86
C SER A 105 0.80 11.54 -0.41
N GLY A 106 0.23 10.59 0.32
CA GLY A 106 0.68 10.25 1.68
C GLY A 106 1.83 9.23 1.68
N ILE A 107 2.07 8.58 0.54
CA ILE A 107 3.13 7.58 0.40
C ILE A 107 4.49 8.27 0.56
N GLY A 108 5.35 7.67 1.39
CA GLY A 108 6.70 8.17 1.64
C GLY A 108 6.80 9.31 2.66
N HIS A 109 5.67 9.83 3.14
CA HIS A 109 5.63 10.72 4.29
C HIS A 109 5.72 9.94 5.61
N ILE A 110 6.07 10.65 6.68
CA ILE A 110 6.09 10.05 8.01
C ILE A 110 4.63 9.81 8.44
N CYS A 111 4.26 8.55 8.56
CA CYS A 111 2.96 8.12 9.08
C CYS A 111 3.19 7.42 10.42
N SER A 112 2.48 7.86 11.45
CA SER A 112 2.51 7.25 12.77
C SER A 112 1.09 7.01 13.26
N TYR A 113 0.89 6.01 14.10
CA TYR A 113 -0.42 5.72 14.67
C TYR A 113 -0.28 5.05 16.03
N ASN A 114 -1.34 5.14 16.84
CA ASN A 114 -1.40 4.45 18.14
C ASN A 114 -1.28 2.93 17.97
N THR A 115 -0.78 2.27 19.02
CA THR A 115 -0.39 0.85 18.96
C THR A 115 -1.57 -0.05 18.55
N PRO A 116 -1.48 -0.78 17.43
CA PRO A 116 -2.50 -1.76 17.05
C PRO A 116 -2.37 -3.08 17.82
N ASP A 117 -3.44 -3.86 17.83
CA ASP A 117 -3.56 -5.13 18.54
C ASP A 117 -3.13 -6.33 17.68
N ALA A 118 -2.63 -7.38 18.33
CA ALA A 118 -2.38 -8.66 17.66
C ALA A 118 -3.72 -9.33 17.29
N PRO A 119 -3.83 -10.01 16.13
CA PRO A 119 -2.75 -10.35 15.18
C PRO A 119 -2.47 -9.28 14.11
N TYR A 120 -3.23 -8.19 14.08
CA TYR A 120 -3.17 -7.13 13.05
C TYR A 120 -2.15 -6.03 13.37
N LYS A 121 -1.13 -6.34 14.18
CA LYS A 121 -0.09 -5.39 14.54
C LYS A 121 0.93 -5.28 13.42
N LYS A 122 0.85 -4.19 12.65
CA LYS A 122 1.77 -3.87 11.54
C LYS A 122 2.37 -2.48 11.73
N VAL A 123 3.53 -2.26 11.11
CA VAL A 123 4.26 -1.00 11.10
C VAL A 123 4.27 -0.47 9.67
N ASN A 124 3.93 0.80 9.48
CA ASN A 124 3.92 1.51 8.19
C ASN A 124 2.98 0.92 7.12
N ALA A 125 1.88 0.26 7.51
CA ALA A 125 0.97 -0.35 6.54
C ALA A 125 -0.12 0.62 6.02
N LEU A 126 -0.42 1.70 6.75
CA LEU A 126 -1.54 2.60 6.42
C LEU A 126 -1.22 3.68 5.36
N ASN A 127 -0.02 3.64 4.78
CA ASN A 127 0.46 4.64 3.83
C ASN A 127 1.42 4.09 2.77
N ASP A 128 1.47 2.78 2.57
CA ASP A 128 2.40 2.15 1.63
C ASP A 128 1.81 2.03 0.20
N GLY A 129 0.54 2.40 0.02
CA GLY A 129 -0.17 2.28 -1.23
C GLY A 129 -0.74 0.89 -1.48
N ILE A 130 -0.64 -0.06 -0.55
CA ILE A 130 -1.16 -1.42 -0.68
C ILE A 130 -2.58 -1.45 -0.10
N VAL A 131 -3.55 -1.80 -0.94
CA VAL A 131 -4.95 -1.86 -0.54
C VAL A 131 -5.33 -3.31 -0.20
N GLY A 132 -6.06 -3.46 0.89
CA GLY A 132 -6.53 -4.72 1.42
C GLY A 132 -7.38 -5.51 0.42
N TYR A 133 -7.31 -6.83 0.56
CA TYR A 133 -8.09 -7.78 -0.22
C TYR A 133 -9.42 -8.15 0.43
N THR A 134 -10.17 -9.00 -0.27
CA THR A 134 -11.36 -9.67 0.27
C THR A 134 -11.08 -10.52 1.51
N GLU A 135 -9.84 -10.87 1.84
CA GLU A 135 -9.49 -11.62 3.05
C GLU A 135 -8.83 -10.69 4.08
N PHE A 136 -9.34 -10.68 5.31
CA PHE A 136 -8.83 -9.82 6.39
C PHE A 136 -7.64 -10.42 7.17
N ILE A 137 -7.27 -11.67 6.88
CA ILE A 137 -6.12 -12.38 7.50
C ILE A 137 -4.79 -11.95 6.85
N GLY A 138 -4.84 -11.11 5.82
CA GLY A 138 -3.68 -10.66 5.05
C GLY A 138 -2.77 -9.66 5.78
N PRO A 139 -1.58 -9.38 5.21
CA PRO A 139 -0.62 -8.44 5.78
C PRO A 139 -1.09 -6.98 5.74
N GLU A 140 -2.11 -6.68 4.95
CA GLU A 140 -2.51 -5.31 4.62
C GLU A 140 -3.35 -4.65 5.71
N TRP A 141 -3.92 -5.43 6.63
CA TRP A 141 -4.85 -4.93 7.64
C TRP A 141 -4.13 -4.59 8.95
N VAL A 142 -4.39 -3.39 9.44
CA VAL A 142 -4.03 -2.92 10.78
C VAL A 142 -5.28 -2.84 11.64
N GLY A 143 -5.22 -3.36 12.87
CA GLY A 143 -6.40 -3.55 13.69
C GLY A 143 -6.30 -3.01 15.11
N TRP A 144 -7.40 -2.47 15.60
CA TRP A 144 -7.58 -2.02 16.98
C TRP A 144 -8.82 -2.69 17.56
N LYS A 145 -8.68 -3.26 18.75
CA LYS A 145 -9.77 -3.93 19.46
C LYS A 145 -10.32 -3.01 20.54
N ASN A 146 -11.59 -2.63 20.43
CA ASN A 146 -12.28 -1.71 21.34
C ASN A 146 -11.65 -0.32 21.52
N GLU A 147 -10.60 -0.01 20.75
CA GLU A 147 -9.91 1.28 20.73
C GLU A 147 -10.09 1.97 19.38
N ASP A 148 -10.01 3.30 19.39
CA ASP A 148 -10.02 4.12 18.18
C ASP A 148 -8.64 4.06 17.50
N ALA A 149 -8.61 4.13 16.18
CA ALA A 149 -7.37 4.35 15.46
C ALA A 149 -7.10 5.86 15.36
N VAL A 150 -5.89 6.29 15.70
CA VAL A 150 -5.43 7.67 15.56
C VAL A 150 -4.18 7.66 14.70
N VAL A 151 -4.32 8.17 13.47
CA VAL A 151 -3.27 8.18 12.46
C VAL A 151 -2.80 9.61 12.23
N GLU A 152 -1.50 9.86 12.32
CA GLU A 152 -0.89 11.15 12.07
C GLU A 152 0.07 11.10 10.88
N TYR A 153 -0.05 12.08 10.00
CA TYR A 153 0.88 12.34 8.92
C TYR A 153 1.69 13.60 9.20
N ASP A 154 3.00 13.52 9.01
CA ASP A 154 3.91 14.66 8.96
C ASP A 154 4.45 14.83 7.54
N PHE A 155 4.08 15.95 6.92
CA PHE A 155 4.42 16.24 5.54
C PHE A 155 5.79 16.88 5.35
N LEU A 156 6.51 17.17 6.45
CA LEU A 156 7.82 17.84 6.46
C LEU A 156 7.81 19.24 5.81
N GLY A 157 6.62 19.80 5.63
CA GLY A 157 6.37 21.07 4.95
C GLY A 157 4.88 21.26 4.69
N ASP A 158 4.53 22.38 4.07
CA ASP A 158 3.14 22.70 3.74
C ASP A 158 2.66 21.84 2.55
N MET A 159 1.51 21.20 2.70
CA MET A 159 0.90 20.35 1.69
C MET A 159 -0.56 20.75 1.43
N ASN A 160 -0.92 20.89 0.14
CA ASN A 160 -2.29 21.19 -0.29
C ASN A 160 -3.12 19.92 -0.37
N ILE A 161 -4.05 19.71 0.56
CA ILE A 161 -4.86 18.48 0.65
C ILE A 161 -6.29 18.76 0.21
N ASN A 162 -6.77 17.96 -0.75
CA ASN A 162 -8.14 18.00 -1.26
C ASN A 162 -9.08 17.18 -0.36
N TYR A 163 -8.73 15.89 -0.18
CA TYR A 163 -9.48 14.95 0.64
C TYR A 163 -8.57 13.88 1.24
N VAL A 164 -9.04 13.30 2.34
CA VAL A 164 -8.49 12.09 2.95
C VAL A 164 -9.43 10.93 2.61
N THR A 165 -8.88 9.76 2.31
CA THR A 165 -9.66 8.53 2.13
C THR A 165 -9.26 7.54 3.20
N VAL A 166 -10.22 6.98 3.92
CA VAL A 166 -9.97 5.86 4.84
C VAL A 166 -10.65 4.64 4.26
N SER A 167 -9.87 3.58 4.02
CA SER A 167 -10.38 2.28 3.62
C SER A 167 -10.46 1.38 4.85
N TYR A 168 -11.55 0.62 4.98
CA TYR A 168 -11.80 -0.21 6.16
C TYR A 168 -12.64 -1.45 5.82
N ARG A 169 -12.59 -2.43 6.74
CA ARG A 169 -13.35 -3.68 6.65
C ARG A 169 -14.67 -3.60 7.41
N ASP A 170 -15.68 -4.28 6.89
CA ASP A 170 -17.00 -4.39 7.50
C ASP A 170 -17.49 -5.85 7.43
N GLU A 171 -17.31 -6.59 8.52
CA GLU A 171 -17.73 -7.99 8.65
C GLU A 171 -18.27 -8.22 10.06
N ILE A 172 -19.50 -7.77 10.30
CA ILE A 172 -20.17 -7.86 11.60
C ILE A 172 -20.18 -9.31 12.13
N ASP A 173 -20.33 -10.32 11.28
CA ASP A 173 -20.31 -11.74 11.68
C ASP A 173 -18.94 -12.26 12.15
N LYS A 174 -17.91 -11.40 12.07
CA LYS A 174 -16.55 -11.62 12.56
C LYS A 174 -16.16 -10.59 13.62
N ASP A 175 -17.13 -9.87 14.16
CA ASP A 175 -16.94 -8.76 15.09
C ASP A 175 -16.07 -7.62 14.53
N ILE A 176 -16.01 -7.49 13.20
CA ILE A 176 -15.29 -6.41 12.51
C ILE A 176 -16.33 -5.40 12.07
N TYR A 177 -16.31 -4.22 12.68
CA TYR A 177 -17.31 -3.19 12.44
C TYR A 177 -16.70 -2.06 11.59
N PRO A 178 -17.50 -1.39 10.74
CA PRO A 178 -17.06 -0.14 10.11
C PRO A 178 -16.77 0.89 11.21
N PRO A 179 -16.09 2.03 10.96
CA PRO A 179 -15.95 3.07 11.98
C PRO A 179 -17.29 3.77 12.26
N GLN A 180 -17.54 4.31 13.46
CA GLN A 180 -18.74 5.14 13.73
C GLN A 180 -18.64 6.49 13.02
N TYR A 181 -17.44 7.04 13.01
CA TYR A 181 -17.12 8.26 12.30
C TYR A 181 -15.62 8.33 12.00
N ILE A 182 -15.29 9.15 11.02
CA ILE A 182 -13.92 9.55 10.71
C ILE A 182 -13.82 11.06 10.94
N LEU A 183 -12.90 11.49 11.80
CA LEU A 183 -12.59 12.88 12.09
C LEU A 183 -11.20 13.21 11.54
N VAL A 184 -11.13 14.22 10.68
CA VAL A 184 -9.88 14.77 10.17
C VAL A 184 -9.61 16.11 10.85
N GLU A 185 -8.43 16.22 11.44
CA GLU A 185 -7.88 17.42 12.06
C GLU A 185 -6.64 17.86 11.29
N GLY A 186 -6.44 19.16 11.15
CA GLY A 186 -5.27 19.72 10.47
C GLY A 186 -4.40 20.53 11.43
N SER A 187 -3.12 20.68 11.10
CA SER A 187 -2.18 21.54 11.79
C SER A 187 -1.34 22.32 10.78
N VAL A 188 -1.31 23.65 10.92
CA VAL A 188 -0.49 24.54 10.08
C VAL A 188 0.88 24.87 10.67
N ASP A 189 1.07 24.58 11.97
CA ASP A 189 2.31 24.84 12.71
C ASP A 189 3.03 23.55 13.14
N GLY A 190 2.48 22.39 12.76
CA GLY A 190 2.98 21.07 13.11
C GLY A 190 2.81 20.67 14.58
N ILE A 191 2.11 21.48 15.38
CA ILE A 191 1.96 21.30 16.84
C ILE A 191 0.47 21.28 17.22
N ASN A 192 -0.28 22.31 16.84
CA ASN A 192 -1.67 22.48 17.24
C ASN A 192 -2.60 21.89 16.17
N PHE A 193 -3.46 20.97 16.58
CA PHE A 193 -4.49 20.38 15.73
C PHE A 193 -5.84 21.07 15.96
N PHE A 194 -6.56 21.31 14.87
CA PHE A 194 -7.94 21.78 14.91
C PHE A 194 -8.84 20.87 14.05
N PRO A 195 -10.09 20.64 14.47
CA PRO A 195 -11.02 19.81 13.71
C PRO A 195 -11.37 20.49 12.39
N LYS A 196 -11.43 19.70 11.31
CA LYS A 196 -11.79 20.19 9.98
C LYS A 196 -13.05 19.57 9.43
N GLN A 197 -13.08 18.25 9.40
CA GLN A 197 -14.24 17.55 8.87
C GLN A 197 -14.48 16.28 9.68
N ARG A 198 -15.74 16.04 9.99
CA ARG A 198 -16.21 14.78 10.55
C ARG A 198 -17.19 14.16 9.56
N LYS A 199 -17.01 12.87 9.27
CA LYS A 199 -17.95 12.07 8.50
C LYS A 199 -18.48 10.97 9.41
N ASN A 200 -19.77 11.01 9.73
CA ASN A 200 -20.42 9.88 10.38
C ASN A 200 -20.62 8.78 9.33
N ILE A 201 -20.49 7.54 9.77
CA ILE A 201 -20.59 6.36 8.92
C ILE A 201 -21.77 5.56 9.41
N ASP A 202 -22.71 5.31 8.51
CA ASP A 202 -23.91 4.54 8.82
C ASP A 202 -23.56 3.03 8.86
N PRO A 203 -24.00 2.28 9.88
CA PRO A 203 -23.79 0.82 9.95
C PRO A 203 -24.55 0.07 8.82
N PRO A 204 -24.11 -1.14 8.41
CA PRO A 204 -23.56 -1.43 7.07
C PRO A 204 -24.47 -1.57 5.85
N GLY A 205 -23.77 -1.65 4.70
CA GLY A 205 -24.22 -2.34 3.47
C GLY A 205 -23.14 -3.10 2.65
N PHE A 206 -21.82 -2.95 2.88
CA PHE A 206 -20.78 -3.57 2.02
C PHE A 206 -19.48 -4.00 2.75
N PRO A 207 -18.84 -5.14 2.39
CA PRO A 207 -17.71 -5.72 3.15
C PRO A 207 -16.39 -4.94 3.13
N LEU A 208 -16.16 -4.16 2.08
CA LEU A 208 -14.97 -3.33 1.91
C LEU A 208 -15.45 -1.95 1.46
N THR A 209 -15.18 -0.95 2.27
CA THR A 209 -15.64 0.42 2.01
C THR A 209 -14.46 1.38 2.12
N ALA A 210 -14.46 2.39 1.26
CA ALA A 210 -13.51 3.48 1.30
C ALA A 210 -14.28 4.80 1.33
N ASP A 211 -14.08 5.58 2.38
CA ASP A 211 -14.77 6.84 2.57
C ASP A 211 -13.85 8.02 2.30
N GLN A 212 -14.29 8.89 1.42
CA GLN A 212 -13.64 10.17 1.15
C GLN A 212 -14.18 11.28 2.06
N ILE A 213 -13.27 12.06 2.63
CA ILE A 213 -13.54 13.17 3.54
C ILE A 213 -12.89 14.43 2.94
N PRO A 214 -13.69 15.36 2.37
CA PRO A 214 -13.15 16.59 1.78
C PRO A 214 -12.70 17.56 2.87
N ILE A 215 -11.50 18.11 2.74
CA ILE A 215 -10.95 19.13 3.67
C ILE A 215 -10.44 20.40 2.98
N LYS A 216 -9.99 20.31 1.72
CA LYS A 216 -9.54 21.42 0.84
C LYS A 216 -8.78 22.54 1.57
N ALA A 217 -7.57 22.24 2.02
CA ALA A 217 -6.74 23.19 2.78
C ALA A 217 -5.27 22.79 2.78
N THR A 218 -4.41 23.68 3.28
CA THR A 218 -2.97 23.48 3.39
C THR A 218 -2.56 23.18 4.82
N TYR A 219 -1.79 22.11 5.05
CA TYR A 219 -1.34 21.69 6.39
C TYR A 219 0.11 21.20 6.38
N GLN A 220 0.78 21.31 7.53
CA GLN A 220 2.05 20.64 7.81
C GLN A 220 1.85 19.23 8.37
N LYS A 221 0.76 19.03 9.13
CA LYS A 221 0.33 17.73 9.64
C LYS A 221 -1.16 17.57 9.57
N ILE A 222 -1.60 16.31 9.50
CA ILE A 222 -2.99 15.96 9.78
C ILE A 222 -3.04 14.84 10.81
N ARG A 223 -4.15 14.79 11.55
CA ARG A 223 -4.53 13.69 12.41
C ARG A 223 -5.88 13.17 11.94
N VAL A 224 -5.98 11.86 11.79
CA VAL A 224 -7.20 11.15 11.39
C VAL A 224 -7.59 10.24 12.53
N THR A 225 -8.67 10.59 13.22
CA THR A 225 -9.27 9.74 14.26
C THR A 225 -10.40 8.94 13.65
N ILE A 226 -10.29 7.62 13.71
CA ILE A 226 -11.24 6.66 13.17
C ILE A 226 -11.90 5.96 14.37
N LYS A 227 -13.15 6.34 14.64
CA LYS A 227 -13.87 5.95 15.85
C LYS A 227 -14.32 4.49 15.73
N ASN A 228 -13.90 3.65 16.67
CA ASN A 228 -14.36 2.26 16.74
C ASN A 228 -15.81 2.19 17.24
N TYR A 229 -16.53 1.13 16.89
CA TYR A 229 -17.92 0.93 17.30
C TYR A 229 -18.13 0.65 18.77
N SER A 230 -17.08 0.47 19.58
CA SER A 230 -17.21 0.06 20.98
C SER A 230 -18.31 0.85 21.69
N THR A 231 -19.46 0.20 21.81
CA THR A 231 -20.57 0.70 22.58
C THR A 231 -20.16 0.61 24.03
N SER A 232 -20.67 1.50 24.86
CA SER A 232 -20.47 1.54 26.31
C SER A 232 -21.05 0.31 27.03
N GLY A 233 -20.64 -0.90 26.65
CA GLY A 233 -21.12 -2.21 27.10
C GLY A 233 -20.62 -3.34 26.19
N ASP A 234 -19.57 -4.03 26.63
CA ASP A 234 -19.17 -5.43 26.39
C ASP A 234 -19.07 -6.03 24.98
N ILE A 235 -19.35 -5.31 23.88
CA ILE A 235 -19.13 -5.86 22.54
C ILE A 235 -17.66 -5.68 22.17
N ASP A 236 -16.94 -6.80 22.17
CA ASP A 236 -15.63 -6.89 21.52
C ASP A 236 -15.77 -6.53 20.04
N SER A 237 -15.16 -5.42 19.63
CA SER A 237 -15.27 -4.86 18.29
C SER A 237 -13.89 -4.59 17.71
N TRP A 238 -13.66 -5.15 16.53
CA TRP A 238 -12.48 -4.90 15.72
C TRP A 238 -12.74 -3.76 14.75
N LEU A 239 -11.82 -2.79 14.73
CA LEU A 239 -11.68 -1.81 13.67
C LEU A 239 -10.47 -2.21 12.82
N LEU A 240 -10.68 -2.56 11.55
CA LEU A 240 -9.61 -2.91 10.62
C LEU A 240 -9.49 -1.88 9.50
N ILE A 241 -8.30 -1.30 9.36
CA ILE A 241 -7.94 -0.29 8.37
C ILE A 241 -6.78 -0.84 7.54
N ASP A 242 -6.89 -0.78 6.23
CA ASP A 242 -5.80 -1.10 5.32
C ASP A 242 -5.04 0.16 4.90
N GLU A 243 -5.75 1.25 4.60
CA GLU A 243 -5.12 2.45 4.01
C GLU A 243 -5.77 3.76 4.49
N VAL A 244 -4.93 4.76 4.80
CA VAL A 244 -5.34 6.16 4.97
C VAL A 244 -4.70 7.01 3.87
N ALA A 245 -5.37 7.14 2.74
CA ALA A 245 -4.84 7.82 1.56
C ALA A 245 -5.07 9.34 1.56
N ILE A 246 -4.09 10.10 1.07
CA ILE A 246 -4.09 11.56 0.97
C ILE A 246 -4.11 11.98 -0.49
N SER A 247 -5.07 12.82 -0.89
CA SER A 247 -5.10 13.40 -2.24
C SER A 247 -4.80 14.88 -2.20
N GLU A 248 -3.88 15.32 -3.06
CA GLU A 248 -3.63 16.73 -3.33
C GLU A 248 -4.66 17.31 -4.31
N TYR A 249 -4.68 18.64 -4.44
CA TYR A 249 -5.36 19.37 -5.52
C TYR A 249 -4.40 20.29 -6.25
#